data_AF-A0A139BUP1-F1
#
_entry.id   AF-A0A139BUP1-F1
#
_cell.length_a   1.000
_cell.length_b   1.000
_cell.length_c   1.000
_cell.angle_alpha   90.00
_cell.angle_beta   90.00
_cell.angle_gamma   90.00
#
_symmetry.space_group_name_H-M   'P 1'
#
loop_
_entity.id
_entity.type
_entity.pdbx_description
1 polymer ?
#
loop_
_entity_poly.entity_id
_entity_poly.type
_entity_poly.pdbx_seq_one_letter_code
_entity_poly.pdbx_strand_id
1 'polypeptide(L)'
;MNERLLKILNDREQNYPHALEKQFPRILEKIMSLWDSVEFDAYLADLMTTTRSNRQGFPQAVASDIIYLNMLHEHKADTGKPMSWAQLLRDEHA
;
A
#
# COMPACT_ATOMS: atom_id res chain seq x y z
N MET A 1 -11.38 11.92 -1.36
CA MET A 1 -11.03 11.31 -0.07
C MET A 1 -12.03 10.24 0.28
N ASN A 2 -11.54 9.05 0.53
CA ASN A 2 -12.29 7.88 0.93
C ASN A 2 -12.52 7.92 2.45
N GLU A 3 -13.77 8.02 2.87
CA GLU A 3 -14.15 8.18 4.29
C GLU A 3 -13.75 6.97 5.15
N ARG A 4 -13.82 5.75 4.58
CA ARG A 4 -13.41 4.53 5.30
C ARG A 4 -11.91 4.54 5.56
N LEU A 5 -11.12 4.94 4.57
CA LEU A 5 -9.68 5.06 4.74
C LEU A 5 -9.33 6.14 5.77
N LEU A 6 -10.01 7.28 5.74
CA LEU A 6 -9.79 8.34 6.73
C LEU A 6 -10.06 7.86 8.17
N LYS A 7 -11.10 7.05 8.38
CA LYS A 7 -11.36 6.41 9.68
C LYS A 7 -10.26 5.42 10.09
N ILE A 8 -9.74 4.62 9.16
CA ILE A 8 -8.61 3.72 9.43
C ILE A 8 -7.36 4.52 9.86
N LEU A 9 -7.21 5.73 9.32
CA LEU A 9 -6.16 6.68 9.67
C LEU A 9 -6.44 7.48 10.96
N ASN A 10 -7.53 7.17 11.69
CA ASN A 10 -8.00 7.92 12.86
C ASN A 10 -8.19 9.42 12.56
N ASP A 11 -8.82 9.72 11.42
CA ASP A 11 -9.14 11.08 10.94
C ASP A 11 -7.92 11.98 10.70
N ARG A 12 -6.73 11.38 10.56
CA ARG A 12 -5.48 12.07 10.24
C ARG A 12 -5.35 12.28 8.74
N GLU A 13 -5.95 13.34 8.23
CA GLU A 13 -5.86 13.75 6.82
C GLU A 13 -4.42 13.91 6.33
N GLN A 14 -3.48 14.34 7.17
CA GLN A 14 -2.07 14.49 6.79
C GLN A 14 -1.40 13.17 6.37
N ASN A 15 -1.98 12.03 6.75
CA ASN A 15 -1.51 10.69 6.37
C ASN A 15 -2.31 10.10 5.20
N TYR A 16 -3.27 10.85 4.66
CA TYR A 16 -4.13 10.38 3.59
C TYR A 16 -3.31 10.26 2.28
N PRO A 17 -3.44 9.15 1.53
CA PRO A 17 -2.65 8.92 0.32
C PRO A 17 -3.20 9.72 -0.88
N HIS A 18 -3.01 11.04 -0.84
CA HIS A 18 -3.51 11.96 -1.85
C HIS A 18 -2.91 11.72 -3.23
N ALA A 19 -1.65 11.30 -3.31
CA ALA A 19 -0.98 11.07 -4.59
C ALA A 19 -1.56 9.83 -5.28
N LEU A 20 -1.79 8.75 -4.52
CA LEU A 20 -2.42 7.53 -5.00
C LEU A 20 -3.89 7.76 -5.40
N GLU A 21 -4.69 8.43 -4.57
CA GLU A 21 -6.09 8.75 -4.91
C GLU A 21 -6.19 9.55 -6.20
N LYS A 22 -5.34 10.59 -6.34
CA LYS A 22 -5.40 11.50 -7.48
C LYS A 22 -4.93 10.87 -8.78
N GLN A 23 -3.87 10.08 -8.74
CA GLN A 23 -3.24 9.54 -9.96
C GLN A 23 -3.77 8.15 -10.32
N PHE A 24 -4.14 7.34 -9.33
CA PHE A 24 -4.57 5.97 -9.51
C PHE A 24 -5.81 5.64 -8.67
N PRO A 25 -6.94 6.34 -8.88
CA PRO A 25 -8.15 6.15 -8.08
C PRO A 25 -8.67 4.70 -8.10
N ARG A 26 -8.52 4.01 -9.24
CA ARG A 26 -8.91 2.59 -9.37
C ARG A 26 -8.09 1.65 -8.51
N ILE A 27 -6.81 1.95 -8.30
CA ILE A 27 -5.94 1.17 -7.42
C ILE A 27 -6.37 1.41 -5.97
N LEU A 28 -6.62 2.67 -5.58
CA LEU A 28 -7.13 2.98 -4.25
C LEU A 28 -8.45 2.26 -3.96
N GLU A 29 -9.41 2.30 -4.90
CA GLU A 29 -10.68 1.58 -4.77
C GLU A 29 -10.47 0.07 -4.60
N LYS A 30 -9.55 -0.52 -5.37
CA LYS A 30 -9.23 -1.95 -5.26
C LYS A 30 -8.59 -2.28 -3.92
N ILE A 31 -7.62 -1.49 -3.46
CA ILE A 31 -7.00 -1.59 -2.13
C ILE A 31 -8.08 -1.55 -1.05
N MET A 32 -9.00 -0.59 -1.14
CA MET A 32 -10.08 -0.48 -0.16
C MET A 32 -11.07 -1.64 -0.22
N SER A 33 -11.34 -2.19 -1.41
CA SER A 33 -12.19 -3.39 -1.54
C SER A 33 -11.55 -4.63 -0.92
N LEU A 34 -10.21 -4.71 -0.93
CA LEU A 34 -9.44 -5.83 -0.40
C LEU A 34 -8.98 -5.63 1.04
N TRP A 35 -9.22 -4.47 1.66
CA TRP A 35 -8.61 -4.06 2.92
C TRP A 35 -8.78 -5.04 4.10
N ASP A 36 -9.88 -5.80 4.13
CA ASP A 36 -10.14 -6.82 5.16
C ASP A 36 -10.06 -8.25 4.59
N SER A 37 -9.47 -8.41 3.40
CA SER A 37 -9.31 -9.68 2.70
C SER A 37 -7.88 -10.19 2.82
N VAL A 38 -7.73 -11.51 2.90
CA VAL A 38 -6.42 -12.20 2.82
C VAL A 38 -5.71 -11.97 1.48
N GLU A 39 -6.44 -11.53 0.45
CA GLU A 39 -5.90 -11.20 -0.87
C GLU A 39 -5.18 -9.83 -0.89
N PHE A 40 -5.29 -9.02 0.17
CA PHE A 40 -4.66 -7.70 0.24
C PHE A 40 -3.15 -7.75 0.02
N ASP A 41 -2.48 -8.60 0.78
CA ASP A 41 -1.02 -8.70 0.76
C ASP A 41 -0.52 -9.20 -0.60
N ALA A 42 -1.24 -10.17 -1.19
CA ALA A 42 -0.94 -10.68 -2.53
C ALA A 42 -1.14 -9.61 -3.62
N TYR A 43 -2.20 -8.79 -3.50
CA TYR A 43 -2.45 -7.70 -4.43
C TYR A 43 -1.38 -6.61 -4.33
N LEU A 44 -0.97 -6.21 -3.13
CA LEU A 44 0.11 -5.23 -2.96
C LEU A 44 1.47 -5.77 -3.40
N ALA A 45 1.74 -7.05 -3.15
CA ALA A 45 2.94 -7.70 -3.65
C ALA A 45 3.00 -7.67 -5.19
N ASP A 46 1.90 -7.99 -5.89
CA ASP A 46 1.81 -7.88 -7.35
C ASP A 46 1.99 -6.43 -7.83
N LEU A 47 1.39 -5.48 -7.11
CA LEU A 47 1.48 -4.05 -7.41
C LEU A 47 2.91 -3.51 -7.32
N MET A 48 3.72 -4.06 -6.42
CA MET A 48 5.13 -3.68 -6.22
C MET A 48 6.08 -4.51 -7.09
N THR A 49 5.75 -5.78 -7.36
CA THR A 49 6.58 -6.74 -8.12
C THR A 49 6.35 -6.60 -9.63
N THR A 50 6.40 -5.36 -10.13
CA THR A 50 6.09 -5.04 -11.53
C THR A 50 7.21 -5.50 -12.49
N THR A 51 7.30 -6.81 -12.69
CA THR A 51 8.26 -7.52 -13.56
C THR A 51 7.93 -7.40 -15.05
N ARG A 52 7.26 -6.33 -15.48
CA ARG A 52 6.93 -6.09 -16.90
C ARG A 52 7.83 -4.99 -17.44
N SER A 53 8.78 -5.38 -18.28
CA SER A 53 9.87 -4.61 -18.90
C SER A 53 9.50 -3.35 -19.70
N ASN A 54 8.23 -2.91 -19.70
CA ASN A 54 7.75 -1.81 -20.53
C ASN A 54 6.88 -0.77 -19.77
N ARG A 55 7.06 -0.61 -18.45
CA ARG A 55 6.41 0.46 -17.66
C ARG A 55 7.39 1.17 -16.74
N GLN A 56 7.22 2.49 -16.59
CA GLN A 56 8.08 3.41 -15.82
C GLN A 56 7.99 3.26 -14.27
N GLY A 57 7.33 2.22 -13.76
CA GLY A 57 7.03 2.09 -12.32
C GLY A 57 6.03 3.13 -11.83
N PHE A 58 5.88 3.26 -10.50
CA PHE A 58 5.09 4.33 -9.88
C PHE A 58 5.94 5.58 -9.63
N PRO A 59 5.35 6.79 -9.76
CA PRO A 59 5.96 7.99 -9.22
C PRO A 59 6.26 7.82 -7.73
N GLN A 60 7.37 8.39 -7.25
CA GLN A 60 7.83 8.22 -5.87
C GLN A 60 6.72 8.49 -4.84
N ALA A 61 5.96 9.56 -4.99
CA ALA A 61 4.86 9.90 -4.06
C ALA A 61 3.77 8.81 -4.00
N VAL A 62 3.46 8.17 -5.14
CA VAL A 62 2.48 7.09 -5.21
C VAL A 62 3.04 5.81 -4.59
N ALA A 63 4.32 5.52 -4.84
CA ALA A 63 4.99 4.39 -4.21
C ALA A 63 5.01 4.56 -2.67
N SER A 64 5.32 5.75 -2.17
CA SER A 64 5.28 6.07 -0.73
C SER A 64 3.90 5.85 -0.14
N ASP A 65 2.83 6.30 -0.82
CA ASP A 65 1.45 6.06 -0.40
C ASP A 65 1.12 4.56 -0.31
N ILE A 66 1.50 3.77 -1.32
CA ILE A 66 1.27 2.31 -1.33
C ILE A 66 2.02 1.61 -0.20
N ILE A 67 3.29 1.96 0.01
CA ILE A 67 4.12 1.39 1.09
C ILE A 67 3.53 1.73 2.46
N TYR A 68 3.07 2.97 2.65
CA TYR A 68 2.45 3.40 3.89
C TYR A 68 1.19 2.59 4.21
N LEU A 69 0.32 2.37 3.21
CA LEU A 69 -0.88 1.54 3.38
C LEU A 69 -0.55 0.09 3.72
N ASN A 70 0.52 -0.48 3.14
CA ASN A 70 0.98 -1.81 3.49
C ASN A 70 1.41 -1.89 4.96
N MET A 71 2.24 -0.95 5.43
CA MET A 71 2.69 -0.90 6.82
C MET A 71 1.51 -0.76 7.80
N LEU A 72 0.50 0.03 7.43
CA LEU A 72 -0.71 0.20 8.23
C LEU A 72 -1.51 -1.10 8.34
N HIS A 73 -1.61 -1.86 7.24
CA HIS A 73 -2.29 -3.16 7.22
C HIS A 73 -1.51 -4.22 8.01
N GLU A 74 -0.18 -4.28 7.86
CA GLU A 74 0.70 -5.17 8.63
C GLU A 74 0.58 -4.92 10.14
N HIS A 75 0.55 -3.66 10.57
CA HIS A 75 0.37 -3.31 11.99
C HIS A 75 -0.99 -3.76 12.55
N LYS A 76 -2.04 -3.77 11.72
CA LYS A 76 -3.35 -4.32 12.09
C LYS A 76 -3.31 -5.85 12.23
N ALA A 77 -2.44 -6.53 11.49
CA ALA A 77 -2.29 -7.99 11.48
C ALA A 77 -1.36 -8.53 12.59
N ASP A 78 -0.68 -7.68 13.37
CA ASP A 78 0.27 -8.05 14.43
C ASP A 78 -0.37 -8.65 15.71
N THR A 79 -1.38 -9.50 15.51
CA THR A 79 -1.72 -10.60 16.42
C THR A 79 -1.06 -11.92 15.98
N GLY A 80 -0.18 -11.94 14.96
CA GLY A 80 0.65 -13.11 14.68
C GLY A 80 1.33 -13.17 13.31
N LYS A 81 2.58 -12.67 13.27
CA LYS A 81 3.70 -13.02 12.36
C LYS A 81 3.99 -12.05 11.19
N PRO A 82 5.21 -11.44 11.14
CA PRO A 82 5.60 -10.50 10.10
C PRO A 82 6.48 -11.16 9.04
N MET A 83 6.22 -10.83 7.77
CA MET A 83 7.29 -10.74 6.78
C MET A 83 7.06 -9.46 5.99
N SER A 84 7.68 -8.38 6.47
CA SER A 84 7.52 -7.07 5.86
C SER A 84 8.42 -6.98 4.63
N TRP A 85 7.83 -6.77 3.45
CA TRP A 85 8.58 -6.50 2.23
C TRP A 85 9.41 -5.20 2.32
N ALA A 86 9.06 -4.31 3.26
CA ALA A 86 9.88 -3.15 3.62
C ALA A 86 11.22 -3.51 4.27
N GLN A 87 11.36 -4.72 4.84
CA GLN A 87 12.64 -5.26 5.29
C GLN A 87 13.42 -5.89 4.13
N LEU A 88 12.73 -6.61 3.21
CA LEU A 88 13.37 -7.22 2.04
C LEU A 88 13.95 -6.18 1.07
N LEU A 89 13.23 -5.08 0.82
CA LEU A 89 13.74 -3.97 -0.02
C LEU A 89 14.90 -3.20 0.63
N ARG A 90 15.16 -3.39 1.93
CA ARG A 90 16.30 -2.79 2.65
C ARG A 90 17.56 -3.65 2.54
N ASP A 91 17.40 -4.96 2.33
CA ASP A 91 18.48 -5.94 2.22
C ASP A 91 18.98 -6.17 0.77
N GLU A 92 18.22 -5.80 -0.26
CA GLU A 92 18.67 -5.91 -1.67
C GLU A 92 19.80 -4.92 -2.08
N HIS A 93 20.31 -4.12 -1.13
CA HIS A 93 21.44 -3.21 -1.32
C HIS A 93 22.63 -3.47 -0.38
N ALA A 94 22.70 -4.64 0.27
CA ALA A 94 23.83 -5.03 1.13
C ALA A 94 24.90 -5.84 0.40
#